data_AF-A0A081BT21-F1
#
_entry.id   AF-A0A081BT21-F1
#
_cell.length_a   1.000
_cell.length_b   1.000
_cell.length_c   1.000
_cell.angle_alpha   90.00
_cell.angle_beta   90.00
_cell.angle_gamma   90.00
#
_symmetry.space_group_name_H-M   'P 1'
#
loop_
_entity.id
_entity.type
_entity.pdbx_description
1 polymer ?
#
loop_
_entity_poly.entity_id
_entity_poly.type
_entity_poly.pdbx_seq_one_letter_code
_entity_poly.pdbx_strand_id
1 'polypeptide(L)'
;MTPDLTNAIVNITSAAPDTVGFGTGFVIYRDQAGDYVLTCKHVVNAVGKETILADGIAAQEIASGSETGFDLAILRIEKSLPRQPLVLRMAQTPCGQFVTRGHYSLSSDTITEGGYTKKADIRLSETLIGQLDAASRTELREADGCSVSAWWLDLPPNAKHLLQPGYSGAPLIETTSGAVVGVISIRFDGGGRGLAISTQAIRLIWPNHPANLFAESAAQWPEPIINLDAERAAFDDIVSGKDRQTRLILVHGAYEGMGKSYLIRIYKHIAESHQRRPFFLKVNAQISVEECLKKIVLHFGGISQFKNYERVRLDLLKSDLSAEQKWDMLTEYLFLDFEQSHASSQIVLLFDEYNPDKPEASFKHWLTQTVLSYVAYQQNMVVVIAGREKVVPPESLHISHHAFSLSGVTIEQFEKFLKTYDYTLQPREMDIAFKVSQGRPFFLASFVQSEMKRQQEARHAG
;
A
#
# COMPACT_ATOMS: atom_id res chain seq x y z
N MET A 1 15.90 11.44 -4.42
CA MET A 1 17.06 10.63 -4.81
C MET A 1 16.77 9.23 -4.32
N THR A 2 16.68 8.28 -5.22
CA THR A 2 16.60 6.86 -4.84
C THR A 2 17.94 6.48 -4.22
N PRO A 3 17.98 5.80 -3.06
CA PRO A 3 19.25 5.33 -2.48
C PRO A 3 20.04 4.52 -3.51
N ASP A 4 21.37 4.63 -3.52
CA ASP A 4 22.20 3.72 -4.29
C ASP A 4 22.14 2.33 -3.66
N LEU A 5 21.18 1.54 -4.14
CA LEU A 5 20.94 0.19 -3.67
C LEU A 5 22.12 -0.75 -3.92
N THR A 6 23.01 -0.41 -4.87
CA THR A 6 24.20 -1.24 -5.13
C THR A 6 25.08 -1.36 -3.88
N ASN A 7 25.07 -0.35 -3.02
CA ASN A 7 25.97 -0.26 -1.87
C ASN A 7 25.35 -0.75 -0.56
N ALA A 8 24.15 -1.34 -0.57
CA ALA A 8 23.51 -1.80 0.67
C ALA A 8 23.03 -3.25 0.65
N ILE A 9 22.80 -3.81 -0.54
CA ILE A 9 22.32 -5.17 -0.73
C ILE A 9 23.47 -6.16 -0.61
N VAL A 10 23.23 -7.29 0.06
CA VAL A 10 24.17 -8.40 0.22
C VAL A 10 23.60 -9.69 -0.35
N ASN A 11 24.46 -10.55 -0.87
CA ASN A 11 24.14 -11.90 -1.33
C ASN A 11 24.28 -12.86 -0.15
N ILE A 12 23.19 -13.55 0.21
CA ILE A 12 23.19 -14.53 1.30
C ILE A 12 23.37 -15.93 0.71
N THR A 13 24.42 -16.63 1.14
CA THR A 13 24.85 -17.92 0.56
C THR A 13 25.26 -18.89 1.65
N SER A 14 25.56 -20.13 1.26
CA SER A 14 26.15 -21.12 2.15
C SER A 14 27.66 -21.26 1.92
N ALA A 15 28.39 -21.57 2.98
CA ALA A 15 29.76 -22.09 2.92
C ALA A 15 29.80 -23.60 2.63
N ALA A 16 28.68 -24.32 2.79
CA ALA A 16 28.60 -25.73 2.46
C ALA A 16 28.57 -25.92 0.92
N PRO A 17 29.45 -26.76 0.35
CA PRO A 17 29.59 -26.89 -1.10
C PRO A 17 28.35 -27.47 -1.79
N ASP A 18 27.55 -28.27 -1.08
CA ASP A 18 26.38 -28.96 -1.64
C ASP A 18 25.08 -28.17 -1.46
N THR A 19 25.14 -27.00 -0.82
CA THR A 19 23.96 -26.17 -0.57
C THR A 19 23.78 -25.14 -1.68
N VAL A 20 22.72 -25.32 -2.48
CA VAL A 20 22.39 -24.46 -3.62
C VAL A 20 21.48 -23.29 -3.22
N GLY A 21 20.99 -23.26 -1.98
CA GLY A 21 20.17 -22.17 -1.46
C GLY A 21 20.92 -20.83 -1.48
N PHE A 22 20.19 -19.76 -1.80
CA PHE A 22 20.67 -18.40 -1.67
C PHE A 22 19.49 -17.42 -1.56
N GLY A 23 19.80 -16.18 -1.20
CA GLY A 23 18.82 -15.11 -1.20
C GLY A 23 19.48 -13.74 -1.08
N THR A 24 18.66 -12.76 -0.75
CA THR A 24 19.09 -11.37 -0.59
C THR A 24 19.04 -10.97 0.87
N GLY A 25 19.94 -10.11 1.30
CA GLY A 25 19.80 -9.34 2.53
C GLY A 25 20.24 -7.90 2.30
N PHE A 26 20.16 -7.08 3.33
CA PHE A 26 20.70 -5.72 3.31
C PHE A 26 21.11 -5.26 4.70
N VAL A 27 22.12 -4.38 4.75
CA VAL A 27 22.61 -3.84 6.03
C VAL A 27 21.56 -2.88 6.60
N ILE A 28 21.20 -3.07 7.87
CA ILE A 28 20.21 -2.24 8.59
C ILE A 28 20.82 -1.43 9.72
N TYR A 29 21.99 -1.85 10.22
CA TYR A 29 22.66 -1.19 11.33
C TYR A 29 24.14 -1.56 11.39
N ARG A 30 24.95 -0.71 12.02
CA ARG A 30 26.37 -0.91 12.26
C ARG A 30 26.75 -0.35 13.63
N ASP A 31 27.52 -1.11 14.38
CA ASP A 31 28.16 -0.67 15.62
C ASP A 31 29.58 -1.25 15.76
N GLN A 32 30.11 -1.27 16.99
CA GLN A 32 31.43 -1.82 17.30
C GLN A 32 31.50 -3.35 17.21
N ALA A 33 30.37 -4.05 17.34
CA ALA A 33 30.29 -5.50 17.22
C ALA A 33 30.18 -5.98 15.76
N GLY A 34 29.80 -5.08 14.84
CA GLY A 34 29.88 -5.30 13.41
C GLY A 34 28.65 -4.81 12.65
N ASP A 35 28.36 -5.50 11.55
CA ASP A 35 27.24 -5.18 10.65
C ASP A 35 26.06 -6.10 10.91
N TYR A 36 24.87 -5.51 10.84
CA TYR A 36 23.60 -6.20 11.04
C TYR A 36 22.84 -6.23 9.73
N VAL A 37 22.51 -7.41 9.26
CA VAL A 37 21.85 -7.66 7.98
C VAL A 37 20.46 -8.23 8.23
N LEU A 38 19.45 -7.64 7.58
CA LEU A 38 18.09 -8.18 7.56
C LEU A 38 17.87 -9.03 6.32
N THR A 39 17.24 -10.19 6.49
CA THR A 39 16.85 -11.10 5.41
C THR A 39 15.59 -11.89 5.82
N CYS A 40 15.13 -12.80 4.97
CA CYS A 40 14.05 -13.73 5.29
C CYS A 40 14.55 -14.96 6.04
N LYS A 41 13.70 -15.52 6.91
CA LYS A 41 14.08 -16.71 7.68
C LYS A 41 14.24 -17.94 6.78
N HIS A 42 13.39 -18.11 5.78
CA HIS A 42 13.52 -19.24 4.85
C HIS A 42 14.81 -19.17 4.02
N VAL A 43 15.38 -17.98 3.79
CA VAL A 43 16.70 -17.83 3.15
C VAL A 43 17.79 -18.41 4.05
N VAL A 44 17.76 -18.09 5.35
CA VAL A 44 18.69 -18.67 6.34
C VAL A 44 18.56 -20.19 6.41
N ASN A 45 17.33 -20.71 6.39
CA ASN A 45 17.09 -22.15 6.37
C ASN A 45 17.66 -22.80 5.10
N ALA A 46 17.50 -22.15 3.95
CA ALA A 46 17.97 -22.67 2.66
C ALA A 46 19.51 -22.70 2.54
N VAL A 47 20.22 -21.78 3.21
CA VAL A 47 21.70 -21.76 3.22
C VAL A 47 22.33 -22.55 4.36
N GLY A 48 21.54 -22.98 5.34
CA GLY A 48 22.01 -23.67 6.55
C GLY A 48 22.52 -22.69 7.61
N LYS A 49 21.99 -22.82 8.83
CA LYS A 49 22.22 -21.88 9.96
C LYS A 49 23.69 -21.74 10.38
N GLU A 50 24.46 -22.83 10.29
CA GLU A 50 25.87 -22.86 10.71
C GLU A 50 26.84 -22.48 9.58
N THR A 51 26.32 -22.19 8.38
CA THR A 51 27.11 -22.03 7.16
C THR A 51 26.78 -20.73 6.43
N ILE A 52 26.16 -19.77 7.11
CA ILE A 52 25.68 -18.52 6.49
C ILE A 52 26.86 -17.65 6.08
N LEU A 53 26.88 -17.24 4.81
CA LEU A 53 27.76 -16.21 4.29
C LEU A 53 26.94 -15.02 3.79
N ALA A 54 27.38 -13.81 4.09
CA ALA A 54 26.88 -12.57 3.52
C ALA A 54 28.01 -11.91 2.72
N ASP A 55 27.84 -11.81 1.40
CA ASP A 55 28.90 -11.40 0.47
C ASP A 55 30.22 -12.20 0.67
N GLY A 56 30.10 -13.49 1.00
CA GLY A 56 31.24 -14.39 1.24
C GLY A 56 31.87 -14.25 2.63
N ILE A 57 31.34 -13.41 3.52
CA ILE A 57 31.80 -13.26 4.91
C ILE A 57 30.89 -14.05 5.84
N ALA A 58 31.47 -14.79 6.78
CA ALA A 58 30.73 -15.54 7.78
C ALA A 58 29.77 -14.65 8.57
N ALA A 59 28.52 -15.11 8.72
CA ALA A 59 27.47 -14.40 9.42
C ALA A 59 26.79 -15.34 10.43
N GLN A 60 26.29 -14.77 11.52
CA GLN A 60 25.57 -15.51 12.55
C GLN A 60 24.14 -14.99 12.68
N GLU A 61 23.15 -15.88 12.69
CA GLU A 61 21.77 -15.52 13.05
C GLU A 61 21.70 -15.14 14.54
N ILE A 62 21.34 -13.89 14.84
CA ILE A 62 21.21 -13.38 16.22
C ILE A 62 19.76 -13.21 16.67
N ALA A 63 18.83 -13.18 15.71
CA ALA A 63 17.40 -13.01 15.95
C ALA A 63 16.62 -13.53 14.73
N SER A 64 15.45 -14.13 14.97
CA SER A 64 14.53 -14.48 13.90
C SER A 64 13.10 -14.66 14.39
N GLY A 65 12.15 -14.57 13.46
CA GLY A 65 10.75 -14.82 13.74
C GLY A 65 10.37 -16.29 13.72
N SER A 66 11.30 -17.22 13.97
CA SER A 66 10.93 -18.65 14.08
C SER A 66 9.98 -18.92 15.24
N GLU A 67 10.11 -18.17 16.34
CA GLU A 67 9.22 -18.25 17.51
C GLU A 67 7.94 -17.45 17.32
N THR A 68 7.98 -16.39 16.50
CA THR A 68 6.86 -15.47 16.27
C THR A 68 6.22 -15.67 14.88
N GLY A 69 6.50 -16.78 14.19
CA GLY A 69 6.08 -17.12 12.82
C GLY A 69 6.42 -16.15 11.67
N PHE A 70 6.98 -14.96 11.93
CA PHE A 70 7.39 -14.03 10.89
C PHE A 70 8.64 -14.52 10.13
N ASP A 71 8.55 -14.54 8.80
CA ASP A 71 9.63 -14.98 7.92
C ASP A 71 10.74 -13.93 7.76
N LEU A 72 11.34 -13.53 8.88
CA LEU A 72 12.45 -12.59 8.98
C LEU A 72 13.56 -13.12 9.89
N ALA A 73 14.80 -12.77 9.56
CA ALA A 73 15.98 -13.09 10.35
C ALA A 73 16.99 -11.94 10.31
N ILE A 74 17.72 -11.74 11.41
CA ILE A 74 18.79 -10.76 11.54
C ILE A 74 20.10 -11.52 11.69
N LEU A 75 21.03 -11.19 10.82
CA LEU A 75 22.37 -11.73 10.80
C LEU A 75 23.35 -10.67 11.35
N ARG A 76 24.32 -11.11 12.14
CA ARG A 76 25.46 -10.31 12.59
C ARG A 76 26.71 -10.76 11.85
N ILE A 77 27.50 -9.81 11.38
CA ILE A 77 28.77 -10.02 10.69
C ILE A 77 29.83 -9.23 11.44
N GLU A 78 30.77 -9.93 12.08
CA GLU A 78 31.79 -9.29 12.91
C GLU A 78 32.78 -8.44 12.07
N LYS A 79 32.99 -8.83 10.81
CA LYS A 79 33.80 -8.07 9.86
C LYS A 79 32.92 -7.10 9.09
N SER A 80 33.26 -5.81 9.16
CA SER A 80 32.55 -4.77 8.43
C SER A 80 32.50 -5.05 6.93
N LEU A 81 31.31 -4.95 6.37
CA LEU A 81 31.06 -4.98 4.94
C LEU A 81 31.31 -3.59 4.33
N PRO A 82 31.77 -3.50 3.08
CA PRO A 82 31.85 -2.25 2.33
C PRO A 82 30.46 -1.80 1.85
N ARG A 83 29.46 -1.86 2.75
CA ARG A 83 28.06 -1.57 2.50
C ARG A 83 27.57 -0.49 3.46
N GLN A 84 26.56 0.28 3.05
CA GLN A 84 25.92 1.31 3.85
C GLN A 84 24.62 0.79 4.45
N PRO A 85 24.37 1.03 5.75
CA PRO A 85 23.08 0.73 6.35
C PRO A 85 21.93 1.47 5.65
N LEU A 86 20.84 0.75 5.36
CA LEU A 86 19.60 1.37 4.91
C LEU A 86 18.78 1.84 6.12
N VAL A 87 18.18 3.02 5.96
CA VAL A 87 17.30 3.58 6.97
C VAL A 87 15.99 2.80 7.01
N LEU A 88 15.65 2.24 8.17
CA LEU A 88 14.38 1.59 8.41
C LEU A 88 13.33 2.60 8.87
N ARG A 89 12.08 2.43 8.41
CA ARG A 89 10.95 3.20 8.89
C ARG A 89 9.78 2.30 9.22
N MET A 90 9.18 2.51 10.39
CA MET A 90 7.90 1.90 10.73
C MET A 90 6.77 2.63 10.00
N ALA A 91 6.54 2.27 8.74
CA ALA A 91 5.42 2.83 7.99
C ALA A 91 4.12 2.14 8.42
N GLN A 92 3.12 2.93 8.83
CA GLN A 92 1.77 2.38 9.10
C GLN A 92 1.02 2.04 7.81
N THR A 93 1.28 2.77 6.72
CA THR A 93 0.76 2.50 5.37
C THR A 93 1.71 3.13 4.34
N PRO A 94 2.65 2.38 3.74
CA PRO A 94 3.36 2.83 2.56
C PRO A 94 2.35 3.18 1.47
N CYS A 95 2.60 4.25 0.72
CA CYS A 95 1.77 4.57 -0.43
C CYS A 95 2.60 5.13 -1.58
N GLY A 96 2.24 4.79 -2.80
CA GLY A 96 2.90 5.27 -4.01
C GLY A 96 3.91 4.26 -4.55
N GLN A 97 4.98 4.76 -5.17
CA GLN A 97 5.97 3.88 -5.81
C GLN A 97 6.94 3.29 -4.80
N PHE A 98 7.36 2.06 -5.07
CA PHE A 98 8.48 1.43 -4.39
C PHE A 98 9.59 1.07 -5.35
N VAL A 99 10.79 0.95 -4.79
CA VAL A 99 11.96 0.39 -5.45
C VAL A 99 12.48 -0.76 -4.60
N THR A 100 12.91 -1.83 -5.26
CA THR A 100 13.60 -2.95 -4.61
C THR A 100 14.77 -3.41 -5.46
N ARG A 101 15.76 -4.03 -4.84
CA ARG A 101 16.88 -4.65 -5.53
C ARG A 101 17.22 -5.97 -4.85
N GLY A 102 17.27 -7.03 -5.65
CA GLY A 102 17.54 -8.39 -5.18
C GLY A 102 18.60 -9.08 -6.02
N HIS A 103 19.17 -10.15 -5.47
CA HIS A 103 20.00 -11.09 -6.21
C HIS A 103 19.12 -12.14 -6.88
N TYR A 104 19.51 -12.59 -8.06
CA TYR A 104 18.88 -13.73 -8.72
C TYR A 104 19.91 -14.48 -9.56
N SER A 105 19.63 -15.76 -9.80
CA SER A 105 20.47 -16.61 -10.63
C SER A 105 19.99 -16.56 -12.07
N LEU A 106 20.89 -16.27 -13.00
CA LEU A 106 20.73 -16.67 -14.40
C LEU A 106 21.39 -18.03 -14.54
N SER A 107 20.59 -19.07 -14.74
CA SER A 107 21.14 -20.34 -15.19
C SER A 107 21.73 -20.14 -16.58
N SER A 108 23.05 -20.11 -16.70
CA SER A 108 23.69 -20.18 -18.01
C SER A 108 23.59 -21.62 -18.55
N ASP A 109 23.65 -21.74 -19.87
CA ASP A 109 23.84 -23.04 -20.52
C ASP A 109 25.03 -23.78 -19.90
N THR A 110 24.86 -25.08 -19.73
CA THR A 110 25.87 -25.97 -19.17
C THR A 110 27.14 -25.92 -20.01
N ILE A 111 28.23 -25.42 -19.42
CA ILE A 111 29.55 -25.48 -20.05
C ILE A 111 30.12 -26.86 -19.69
N THR A 112 30.29 -27.71 -20.71
CA THR A 112 30.95 -29.01 -20.57
C THR A 112 32.41 -28.83 -20.94
N GLU A 113 33.31 -28.88 -19.96
CA GLU A 113 34.75 -28.81 -20.19
C GLU A 113 35.40 -30.06 -19.59
N GLY A 114 36.11 -30.84 -20.41
CA GLY A 114 36.82 -32.05 -19.96
C GLY A 114 35.94 -33.20 -19.43
N GLY A 115 34.66 -33.27 -19.82
CA GLY A 115 33.71 -34.30 -19.33
C GLY A 115 33.04 -33.96 -17.99
N TYR A 116 33.35 -32.79 -17.41
CA TYR A 116 32.68 -32.26 -16.23
C TYR A 116 31.71 -31.16 -16.64
N THR A 117 30.44 -31.35 -16.29
CA THR A 117 29.37 -30.38 -16.53
C THR A 117 29.32 -29.43 -15.34
N LYS A 118 29.86 -28.21 -15.47
CA LYS A 118 29.75 -27.19 -14.42
C LYS A 118 28.74 -26.14 -14.86
N LYS A 119 27.60 -26.06 -14.17
CA LYS A 119 26.70 -24.90 -14.31
C LYS A 119 27.40 -23.70 -13.70
N ALA A 120 27.71 -22.69 -14.51
CA ALA A 120 28.10 -21.40 -13.98
C ALA A 120 26.84 -20.73 -13.42
N ASP A 121 26.74 -20.66 -12.09
CA ASP A 121 25.70 -19.90 -11.42
C ASP A 121 26.09 -18.42 -11.43
N ILE A 122 25.63 -17.69 -12.46
CA ILE A 122 25.86 -16.25 -12.55
C ILE A 122 24.78 -15.55 -11.74
N ARG A 123 25.20 -14.89 -10.67
CA ARG A 123 24.31 -14.11 -9.82
C ARG A 123 24.32 -12.67 -10.27
N LEU A 124 23.16 -12.19 -10.70
CA LEU A 124 22.95 -10.80 -11.05
C LEU A 124 22.12 -10.10 -9.98
N SER A 125 22.15 -8.78 -10.02
CA SER A 125 21.29 -7.94 -9.20
C SER A 125 20.65 -6.86 -10.03
N GLU A 126 19.33 -6.79 -9.99
CA GLU A 126 18.52 -5.85 -10.76
C GLU A 126 17.62 -5.03 -9.84
N THR A 127 17.30 -3.81 -10.28
CA THR A 127 16.38 -2.92 -9.57
C THR A 127 15.00 -3.01 -10.20
N LEU A 128 13.98 -3.26 -9.39
CA LEU A 128 12.57 -3.28 -9.80
C LEU A 128 11.84 -2.07 -9.23
N ILE A 129 10.84 -1.59 -9.98
CA ILE A 129 9.96 -0.51 -9.59
C ILE A 129 8.52 -1.03 -9.64
N GLY A 130 7.76 -0.80 -8.58
CA GLY A 130 6.35 -1.19 -8.50
C GLY A 130 5.51 -0.17 -7.76
N GLN A 131 4.27 -0.54 -7.46
CA GLN A 131 3.31 0.29 -6.73
C GLN A 131 2.93 -0.36 -5.41
N LEU A 132 2.85 0.45 -4.37
CA LEU A 132 2.25 0.15 -3.06
C LEU A 132 0.97 0.95 -2.95
N ASP A 133 -0.15 0.27 -2.76
CA ASP A 133 -1.41 0.91 -2.44
C ASP A 133 -1.85 0.58 -1.00
N ALA A 134 -2.74 1.42 -0.44
CA ALA A 134 -3.23 1.23 0.91
C ALA A 134 -4.19 0.01 1.05
N ALA A 135 -4.65 -0.56 -0.07
CA ALA A 135 -5.41 -1.80 -0.12
C ALA A 135 -4.49 -3.03 -0.19
N SER A 136 -3.21 -2.85 -0.51
CA SER A 136 -2.16 -3.87 -0.48
C SER A 136 -1.77 -4.27 0.94
N ARG A 137 -2.26 -3.57 1.97
CA ARG A 137 -2.02 -3.94 3.37
C ARG A 137 -2.78 -5.21 3.71
N THR A 138 -2.08 -6.17 4.29
CA THR A 138 -2.67 -7.33 4.97
C THR A 138 -2.07 -7.45 6.37
N GLU A 139 -2.71 -8.23 7.23
CA GLU A 139 -2.18 -8.57 8.55
C GLU A 139 -1.71 -10.03 8.51
N LEU A 140 -0.44 -10.25 8.80
CA LEU A 140 0.06 -11.57 9.18
C LEU A 140 -0.25 -11.74 10.66
N ARG A 141 -1.07 -12.74 10.99
CA ARG A 141 -1.49 -13.05 12.36
C ARG A 141 -0.90 -14.39 12.79
N GLU A 142 -0.41 -14.40 14.00
CA GLU A 142 0.21 -15.57 14.62
C GLU A 142 -0.72 -16.22 15.65
N ALA A 143 -0.36 -17.44 16.05
CA ALA A 143 -1.12 -18.24 17.01
C ALA A 143 -1.20 -17.61 18.41
N ASP A 144 -0.24 -16.75 18.77
CA ASP A 144 -0.20 -16.00 20.02
C ASP A 144 -1.04 -14.70 19.99
N GLY A 145 -1.66 -14.39 18.85
CA GLY A 145 -2.47 -13.19 18.63
C GLY A 145 -1.69 -11.95 18.22
N CYS A 146 -0.36 -12.02 18.10
CA CYS A 146 0.42 -10.92 17.55
C CYS A 146 0.14 -10.77 16.04
N SER A 147 0.04 -9.52 15.58
CA SER A 147 -0.11 -9.22 14.15
C SER A 147 0.92 -8.20 13.67
N VAL A 148 1.44 -8.42 12.46
CA VAL A 148 2.27 -7.44 11.76
C VAL A 148 1.67 -7.15 10.40
N SER A 149 1.84 -5.92 9.96
CA SER A 149 1.42 -5.55 8.61
C SER A 149 2.34 -6.22 7.58
N ALA A 150 1.76 -6.63 6.47
CA ALA A 150 2.48 -7.00 5.27
C ALA A 150 1.87 -6.28 4.06
N TRP A 151 2.64 -6.18 3.00
CA TRP A 151 2.33 -5.41 1.80
C TRP A 151 2.31 -6.33 0.60
N TRP A 152 1.17 -6.45 -0.04
CA TRP A 152 1.09 -6.98 -1.39
C TRP A 152 1.86 -6.06 -2.34
N LEU A 153 2.61 -6.67 -3.24
CA LEU A 153 3.41 -5.99 -4.23
C LEU A 153 2.84 -6.35 -5.59
N ASP A 154 2.43 -5.35 -6.35
CA ASP A 154 2.03 -5.53 -7.73
C ASP A 154 3.09 -4.88 -8.64
N LEU A 155 3.69 -5.70 -9.50
CA LEU A 155 4.50 -5.21 -10.60
C LEU A 155 3.58 -4.88 -11.78
N PRO A 156 3.86 -3.80 -12.53
CA PRO A 156 3.03 -3.46 -13.68
C PRO A 156 3.06 -4.59 -14.73
N PRO A 157 1.97 -4.84 -15.47
CA PRO A 157 1.88 -5.96 -16.42
C PRO A 157 2.96 -5.97 -17.50
N ASN A 158 3.53 -4.79 -17.80
CA ASN A 158 4.60 -4.58 -18.76
C ASN A 158 5.98 -4.40 -18.09
N ALA A 159 6.14 -4.81 -16.84
CA ALA A 159 7.43 -4.80 -16.16
C ALA A 159 8.43 -5.64 -16.97
N LYS A 160 9.56 -5.04 -17.33
CA LYS A 160 10.63 -5.71 -18.09
C LYS A 160 11.21 -6.91 -17.33
N HIS A 161 11.14 -6.87 -16.00
CA HIS A 161 11.66 -7.89 -15.10
C HIS A 161 10.64 -8.14 -13.97
N LEU A 162 10.52 -9.41 -13.58
CA LEU A 162 9.62 -9.88 -12.51
C LEU A 162 10.42 -10.28 -11.26
N LEU A 163 9.75 -10.47 -10.12
CA LEU A 163 10.39 -11.03 -8.92
C LEU A 163 10.93 -12.44 -9.18
N GLN A 164 12.26 -12.57 -9.17
CA GLN A 164 12.97 -13.82 -9.43
C GLN A 164 13.24 -14.61 -8.14
N PRO A 165 13.50 -15.92 -8.23
CA PRO A 165 14.11 -16.67 -7.13
C PRO A 165 15.41 -15.97 -6.69
N GLY A 166 15.52 -15.69 -5.38
CA GLY A 166 16.63 -14.96 -4.78
C GLY A 166 16.28 -13.55 -4.28
N TYR A 167 15.18 -12.95 -4.73
CA TYR A 167 14.70 -11.66 -4.22
C TYR A 167 14.17 -11.73 -2.78
N SER A 168 13.93 -12.93 -2.25
CA SER A 168 13.59 -13.10 -0.84
C SER A 168 14.64 -12.47 0.06
N GLY A 169 14.20 -11.64 1.00
CA GLY A 169 15.03 -10.81 1.87
C GLY A 169 15.44 -9.47 1.29
N ALA A 170 15.04 -9.13 0.05
CA ALA A 170 15.30 -7.81 -0.53
C ALA A 170 14.48 -6.71 0.17
N PRO A 171 15.02 -5.48 0.29
CA PRO A 171 14.30 -4.37 0.91
C PRO A 171 13.22 -3.85 -0.03
N LEU A 172 12.11 -3.42 0.56
CA LEU A 172 11.06 -2.64 -0.07
C LEU A 172 11.23 -1.18 0.32
N ILE A 173 11.71 -0.34 -0.60
CA ILE A 173 11.99 1.08 -0.34
C ILE A 173 10.89 1.95 -0.91
N GLU A 174 10.26 2.76 -0.07
CA GLU A 174 9.31 3.77 -0.54
C GLU A 174 10.09 4.92 -1.20
N THR A 175 9.77 5.25 -2.46
CA THR A 175 10.54 6.26 -3.21
C THR A 175 10.44 7.65 -2.63
N THR A 176 9.32 7.98 -1.97
CA THR A 176 9.07 9.28 -1.36
C THR A 176 10.01 9.53 -0.18
N SER A 177 10.14 8.57 0.74
CA SER A 177 10.99 8.72 1.92
C SER A 177 12.42 8.21 1.73
N GLY A 178 12.65 7.33 0.76
CA GLY A 178 13.91 6.61 0.60
C GLY A 178 14.18 5.58 1.71
N ALA A 179 13.22 5.34 2.60
CA ALA A 179 13.36 4.42 3.72
C ALA A 179 12.80 3.03 3.39
N VAL A 180 13.34 2.01 4.04
CA VAL A 180 12.84 0.64 3.96
C VAL A 180 11.58 0.50 4.81
N VAL A 181 10.50 0.07 4.18
CA VAL A 181 9.17 -0.10 4.80
C VAL A 181 8.73 -1.56 4.87
N GLY A 182 9.45 -2.46 4.21
CA GLY A 182 9.25 -3.89 4.31
C GLY A 182 10.38 -4.71 3.72
N VAL A 183 10.25 -6.02 3.81
CA VAL A 183 11.20 -7.02 3.30
C VAL A 183 10.42 -8.01 2.45
N ILE A 184 10.81 -8.19 1.19
CA ILE A 184 10.16 -9.12 0.26
C ILE A 184 10.37 -10.54 0.77
N SER A 185 9.28 -11.28 1.02
CA SER A 185 9.33 -12.62 1.59
C SER A 185 8.85 -13.67 0.59
N ILE A 186 7.68 -13.46 -0.03
CA ILE A 186 7.07 -14.44 -0.93
C ILE A 186 6.79 -13.80 -2.28
N ARG A 187 6.91 -14.59 -3.35
CA ARG A 187 6.46 -14.22 -4.70
C ARG A 187 5.27 -15.08 -5.12
N PHE A 188 4.41 -14.50 -5.94
CA PHE A 188 3.22 -15.12 -6.51
C PHE A 188 3.21 -14.90 -8.03
N ASP A 189 2.41 -15.70 -8.74
CA ASP A 189 2.15 -15.55 -10.19
C ASP A 189 3.42 -15.41 -11.05
N GLY A 190 4.39 -16.32 -10.85
CA GLY A 190 5.65 -16.28 -11.60
C GLY A 190 6.52 -15.04 -11.33
N GLY A 191 6.21 -14.25 -10.30
CA GLY A 191 6.94 -13.06 -9.90
C GLY A 191 6.24 -11.73 -10.26
N GLY A 192 5.06 -11.76 -10.87
CA GLY A 192 4.26 -10.55 -11.13
C GLY A 192 3.68 -9.93 -9.85
N ARG A 193 3.52 -10.74 -8.80
CA ARG A 193 3.10 -10.31 -7.47
C ARG A 193 4.06 -10.77 -6.39
N GLY A 194 4.07 -10.06 -5.27
CA GLY A 194 4.86 -10.43 -4.09
C GLY A 194 4.18 -10.03 -2.79
N LEU A 195 4.75 -10.48 -1.69
CA LEU A 195 4.37 -10.08 -0.34
C LEU A 195 5.63 -9.64 0.41
N ALA A 196 5.59 -8.46 0.99
CA ALA A 196 6.64 -7.93 1.84
C ALA A 196 6.18 -7.79 3.29
N ILE A 197 6.98 -8.28 4.24
CA ILE A 197 6.69 -8.14 5.67
C ILE A 197 7.14 -6.75 6.13
N SER A 198 6.30 -6.04 6.88
CA SER A 198 6.65 -4.72 7.41
C SER A 198 7.89 -4.79 8.31
N THR A 199 8.75 -3.76 8.22
CA THR A 199 9.90 -3.59 9.13
C THR A 199 9.49 -3.46 10.60
N GLN A 200 8.22 -3.20 10.90
CA GLN A 200 7.68 -3.24 12.26
C GLN A 200 7.87 -4.61 12.94
N ALA A 201 7.87 -5.70 12.17
CA ALA A 201 8.07 -7.06 12.68
C ALA A 201 9.43 -7.24 13.38
N ILE A 202 10.42 -6.39 13.08
CA ILE A 202 11.73 -6.40 13.74
C ILE A 202 11.62 -6.21 15.25
N ARG A 203 10.64 -5.44 15.73
CA ARG A 203 10.41 -5.24 17.17
C ARG A 203 10.03 -6.52 17.90
N LEU A 204 9.41 -7.46 17.19
CA LEU A 204 8.95 -8.72 17.73
C LEU A 204 10.07 -9.76 17.68
N ILE A 205 10.84 -9.80 16.58
CA ILE A 205 11.92 -10.78 16.41
C ILE A 205 13.24 -10.37 17.08
N TRP A 206 13.45 -9.07 17.32
CA TRP A 206 14.64 -8.52 17.97
C TRP A 206 14.26 -7.44 19.00
N PRO A 207 13.68 -7.83 20.16
CA PRO A 207 13.18 -6.87 21.15
C PRO A 207 14.25 -5.92 21.71
N ASN A 208 15.50 -6.36 21.77
CA ASN A 208 16.64 -5.59 22.28
C ASN A 208 17.44 -4.89 21.16
N HIS A 209 16.78 -4.52 20.06
CA HIS A 209 17.42 -3.79 18.97
C HIS A 209 17.94 -2.40 19.42
N PRO A 210 18.91 -1.80 18.71
CA PRO A 210 19.37 -0.43 18.95
C PRO A 210 18.22 0.59 18.87
N ALA A 211 18.20 1.58 19.77
CA ALA A 211 17.12 2.57 19.84
C ALA A 211 17.01 3.43 18.56
N ASN A 212 18.13 3.65 17.88
CA ASN A 212 18.25 4.41 16.63
C ASN A 212 18.14 3.53 15.37
N LEU A 213 17.72 2.27 15.48
CA LEU A 213 17.59 1.36 14.34
C LEU A 213 16.56 1.89 13.32
N PHE A 214 15.46 2.43 13.83
CA PHE A 214 14.47 3.10 13.00
C PHE A 214 14.82 4.58 12.96
N ALA A 215 14.70 5.19 11.78
CA ALA A 215 14.60 6.64 11.76
C ALA A 215 13.44 7.04 12.67
N GLU A 216 13.71 7.87 13.67
CA GLU A 216 12.68 8.70 14.29
C GLU A 216 11.85 9.26 13.15
N SER A 217 10.53 9.06 13.20
CA SER A 217 9.64 9.27 12.05
C SER A 217 10.09 10.52 11.31
N ALA A 218 10.72 10.34 10.13
CA ALA A 218 11.27 11.44 9.38
C ALA A 218 10.22 12.55 9.38
N ALA A 219 10.59 13.72 9.92
CA ALA A 219 9.70 14.82 10.30
C ALA A 219 8.39 14.70 9.53
N GLN A 220 7.29 14.34 10.23
CA GLN A 220 5.99 14.00 9.62
C GLN A 220 5.81 14.86 8.38
N TRP A 221 5.98 14.25 7.21
CA TRP A 221 5.98 15.04 5.99
C TRP A 221 4.65 15.76 5.93
N PRO A 222 4.63 17.07 5.63
CA PRO A 222 3.43 17.85 5.78
C PRO A 222 2.24 17.20 5.11
N GLU A 223 1.26 16.75 5.91
CA GLU A 223 0.01 16.23 5.37
C GLU A 223 -0.67 17.35 4.58
N PRO A 224 -1.36 17.05 3.46
CA PRO A 224 -2.02 18.09 2.69
C PRO A 224 -2.93 18.96 3.58
N ILE A 225 -2.84 20.27 3.41
CA ILE A 225 -3.65 21.26 4.13
C ILE A 225 -5.07 21.13 3.68
N ILE A 226 -5.95 20.59 4.51
CA ILE A 226 -7.34 20.51 4.09
C ILE A 226 -8.21 20.75 5.31
N ASN A 227 -8.99 21.83 5.25
CA ASN A 227 -10.02 22.16 6.23
C ASN A 227 -11.22 21.23 6.00
N LEU A 228 -11.07 19.98 6.44
CA LEU A 228 -12.03 18.90 6.23
C LEU A 228 -12.85 18.61 7.48
N ASP A 229 -12.89 19.51 8.45
CA ASP A 229 -13.47 19.22 9.76
C ASP A 229 -14.97 18.90 9.65
N ALA A 230 -15.69 19.61 8.77
CA ALA A 230 -17.11 19.36 8.52
C ALA A 230 -17.34 18.00 7.83
N GLU A 231 -16.54 17.69 6.81
CA GLU A 231 -16.56 16.42 6.09
C GLU A 231 -16.27 15.24 7.01
N ARG A 232 -15.22 15.36 7.83
CA ARG A 232 -14.80 14.35 8.82
C ARG A 232 -15.89 14.12 9.86
N ALA A 233 -16.41 15.20 10.45
CA ALA A 233 -17.44 15.11 11.49
C ALA A 233 -18.73 14.47 10.95
N ALA A 234 -19.17 14.86 9.75
CA ALA A 234 -20.36 14.28 9.13
C ALA A 234 -20.19 12.76 8.88
N PHE A 235 -19.03 12.35 8.35
CA PHE A 235 -18.79 10.92 8.13
C PHE A 235 -18.65 10.14 9.45
N ASP A 236 -17.99 10.70 10.46
CA ASP A 236 -17.90 10.10 11.80
C ASP A 236 -19.29 9.88 12.41
N ASP A 237 -20.16 10.90 12.37
CA ASP A 237 -21.52 10.80 12.89
C ASP A 237 -22.34 9.71 12.17
N ILE A 238 -22.14 9.52 10.87
CA ILE A 238 -22.78 8.45 10.08
C ILE A 238 -22.28 7.07 10.51
N VAL A 239 -20.96 6.87 10.60
CA VAL A 239 -20.41 5.53 10.91
C VAL A 239 -20.53 5.13 12.38
N SER A 240 -20.57 6.13 13.27
CA SER A 240 -20.86 5.95 14.70
C SER A 240 -22.36 5.73 14.96
N GLY A 241 -23.21 5.96 13.96
CA GLY A 241 -24.66 5.80 14.06
C GLY A 241 -25.40 6.91 14.81
N LYS A 242 -24.78 8.10 14.94
CA LYS A 242 -25.45 9.33 15.40
C LYS A 242 -26.35 9.89 14.29
N ASP A 243 -25.85 9.91 13.06
CA ASP A 243 -26.65 10.14 11.86
C ASP A 243 -27.06 8.79 11.25
N ARG A 244 -28.27 8.36 11.58
CA ARG A 244 -28.88 7.14 11.04
C ARG A 244 -29.73 7.38 9.80
N GLN A 245 -29.79 8.60 9.26
CA GLN A 245 -30.58 8.88 8.07
C GLN A 245 -29.70 8.96 6.83
N THR A 246 -28.53 9.56 6.95
CA THR A 246 -27.63 9.75 5.80
C THR A 246 -26.96 8.45 5.39
N ARG A 247 -27.02 8.15 4.09
CA ARG A 247 -26.47 6.91 3.50
C ARG A 247 -25.51 7.18 2.36
N LEU A 248 -25.46 8.42 1.90
CA LEU A 248 -24.67 8.83 0.75
C LEU A 248 -23.87 10.10 1.09
N ILE A 249 -22.58 10.09 0.76
CA ILE A 249 -21.76 11.30 0.73
C ILE A 249 -21.20 11.48 -0.67
N LEU A 250 -21.44 12.65 -1.22
CA LEU A 250 -20.93 13.08 -2.52
C LEU A 250 -19.82 14.09 -2.30
N VAL A 251 -18.60 13.79 -2.74
CA VAL A 251 -17.44 14.69 -2.63
C VAL A 251 -17.04 15.12 -4.03
N HIS A 252 -17.30 16.38 -4.35
CA HIS A 252 -16.93 16.99 -5.61
C HIS A 252 -15.72 17.89 -5.42
N GLY A 253 -14.77 17.85 -6.35
CA GLY A 253 -13.68 18.81 -6.40
C GLY A 253 -13.29 19.07 -7.84
N ALA A 254 -13.48 20.31 -8.30
CA ALA A 254 -13.39 20.70 -9.70
C ALA A 254 -12.04 20.36 -10.37
N TYR A 255 -10.97 20.32 -9.59
CA TYR A 255 -9.62 20.06 -10.09
C TYR A 255 -8.91 18.94 -9.32
N GLU A 256 -7.80 18.48 -9.89
CA GLU A 256 -6.86 17.59 -9.23
C GLU A 256 -6.15 18.31 -8.07
N GLY A 257 -5.72 17.54 -7.08
CA GLY A 257 -5.01 18.08 -5.91
C GLY A 257 -5.89 18.76 -4.86
N MET A 258 -7.22 18.75 -5.00
CA MET A 258 -8.17 19.32 -4.04
C MET A 258 -8.39 18.49 -2.75
N GLY A 259 -7.61 17.42 -2.55
CA GLY A 259 -7.68 16.64 -1.31
C GLY A 259 -8.74 15.52 -1.28
N LYS A 260 -9.46 15.25 -2.36
CA LYS A 260 -10.48 14.18 -2.44
C LYS A 260 -9.97 12.81 -1.96
N SER A 261 -8.89 12.31 -2.56
CA SER A 261 -8.30 11.02 -2.19
C SER A 261 -7.71 11.01 -0.77
N TYR A 262 -7.30 12.17 -0.24
CA TYR A 262 -6.89 12.26 1.16
C TYR A 262 -8.11 12.19 2.09
N LEU A 263 -9.21 12.88 1.76
CA LEU A 263 -10.47 12.76 2.49
C LEU A 263 -11.00 11.31 2.50
N ILE A 264 -10.96 10.61 1.36
CA ILE A 264 -11.34 9.19 1.30
C ILE A 264 -10.46 8.31 2.20
N ARG A 265 -9.14 8.58 2.28
CA ARG A 265 -8.25 7.88 3.22
C ARG A 265 -8.64 8.13 4.68
N ILE A 266 -9.05 9.35 5.01
CA ILE A 266 -9.56 9.67 6.35
C ILE A 266 -10.86 8.94 6.64
N TYR A 267 -11.81 8.92 5.69
CA TYR A 267 -13.04 8.16 5.85
C TYR A 267 -12.77 6.67 6.03
N LYS A 268 -11.82 6.09 5.29
CA LYS A 268 -11.38 4.72 5.51
C LYS A 268 -10.90 4.51 6.95
N HIS A 269 -10.03 5.39 7.45
CA HIS A 269 -9.51 5.30 8.82
C HIS A 269 -10.60 5.48 9.90
N ILE A 270 -11.51 6.44 9.72
CA ILE A 270 -12.65 6.65 10.62
C ILE A 270 -13.53 5.40 10.64
N ALA A 271 -13.87 4.83 9.49
CA ALA A 271 -14.65 3.60 9.40
C ALA A 271 -13.98 2.42 10.13
N GLU A 272 -12.67 2.21 9.91
CA GLU A 272 -11.89 1.18 10.60
C GLU A 272 -11.86 1.39 12.12
N SER A 273 -11.77 2.64 12.60
CA SER A 273 -11.78 2.98 14.03
C SER A 273 -13.10 2.62 14.72
N HIS A 274 -14.21 2.64 13.96
CA HIS A 274 -15.53 2.19 14.38
C HIS A 274 -15.78 0.70 14.08
N GLN A 275 -14.72 -0.07 13.82
CA GLN A 275 -14.76 -1.49 13.48
C GLN A 275 -15.66 -1.81 12.27
N ARG A 276 -15.79 -0.86 11.35
CA ARG A 276 -16.45 -1.08 10.06
C ARG A 276 -15.44 -1.65 9.07
N ARG A 277 -15.95 -2.32 8.03
CA ARG A 277 -15.13 -2.88 6.94
C ARG A 277 -15.30 -2.02 5.68
N PRO A 278 -14.45 -1.00 5.47
CA PRO A 278 -14.55 -0.16 4.28
C PRO A 278 -13.96 -0.87 3.05
N PHE A 279 -14.78 -0.99 2.01
CA PHE A 279 -14.32 -1.31 0.67
C PHE A 279 -13.91 -0.03 -0.05
N PHE A 280 -12.68 0.01 -0.57
CA PHE A 280 -12.17 1.15 -1.32
C PHE A 280 -11.91 0.77 -2.78
N LEU A 281 -12.39 1.59 -3.69
CA LEU A 281 -12.17 1.42 -5.12
C LEU A 281 -11.84 2.75 -5.80
N LYS A 282 -10.72 2.75 -6.53
CA LYS A 282 -10.40 3.78 -7.52
C LYS A 282 -11.10 3.48 -8.83
N VAL A 283 -11.94 4.41 -9.26
CA VAL A 283 -12.81 4.23 -10.43
C VAL A 283 -12.14 4.73 -11.72
N ASN A 284 -10.94 5.31 -11.64
CA ASN A 284 -10.17 5.75 -12.82
C ASN A 284 -9.54 4.63 -13.65
N ALA A 285 -9.49 3.40 -13.12
CA ALA A 285 -9.10 2.22 -13.84
C ALA A 285 -10.26 1.83 -14.78
N GLN A 286 -9.98 1.19 -15.91
CA GLN A 286 -11.00 0.61 -16.80
C GLN A 286 -11.69 -0.59 -16.11
N ILE A 287 -12.26 -0.37 -14.93
CA ILE A 287 -12.93 -1.40 -14.15
C ILE A 287 -14.35 -1.53 -14.69
N SER A 288 -14.67 -2.72 -15.18
CA SER A 288 -16.05 -3.05 -15.54
C SER A 288 -16.90 -3.20 -14.28
N VAL A 289 -18.22 -3.10 -14.44
CA VAL A 289 -19.15 -3.38 -13.34
C VAL A 289 -18.94 -4.78 -12.76
N GLU A 290 -18.75 -5.78 -13.63
CA GLU A 290 -18.49 -7.16 -13.19
C GLU A 290 -17.23 -7.30 -12.34
N GLU A 291 -16.13 -6.64 -12.73
CA GLU A 291 -14.89 -6.66 -11.96
C GLU A 291 -15.03 -5.93 -10.62
N CYS A 292 -15.78 -4.83 -10.58
CA CYS A 292 -16.12 -4.15 -9.32
C CYS A 292 -16.91 -5.07 -8.38
N LEU A 293 -17.96 -5.72 -8.88
CA LEU A 293 -18.77 -6.67 -8.11
C LEU A 293 -17.91 -7.81 -7.56
N LYS A 294 -17.03 -8.40 -8.37
CA LYS A 294 -16.08 -9.45 -7.94
C LYS A 294 -15.17 -8.97 -6.81
N LYS A 295 -14.63 -7.76 -6.92
CA LYS A 295 -13.77 -7.17 -5.87
C LYS A 295 -14.54 -6.93 -4.56
N ILE A 296 -15.79 -6.49 -4.63
CA ILE A 296 -16.66 -6.34 -3.45
C ILE A 296 -16.87 -7.70 -2.78
N VAL A 297 -17.29 -8.72 -3.54
CA VAL A 297 -17.51 -10.08 -3.01
C VAL A 297 -16.24 -10.62 -2.35
N LEU A 298 -15.09 -10.50 -3.01
CA LEU A 298 -13.80 -10.96 -2.47
C LEU A 298 -13.45 -10.25 -1.16
N HIS A 299 -13.67 -8.93 -1.08
CA HIS A 299 -13.38 -8.13 0.10
C HIS A 299 -14.22 -8.54 1.32
N PHE A 300 -15.50 -8.85 1.13
CA PHE A 300 -16.44 -9.17 2.21
C PHE A 300 -16.56 -10.67 2.52
N GLY A 301 -15.52 -11.45 2.24
CA GLY A 301 -15.43 -12.87 2.64
C GLY A 301 -15.55 -13.87 1.50
N GLY A 302 -15.61 -13.41 0.25
CA GLY A 302 -15.61 -14.24 -0.95
C GLY A 302 -16.93 -14.98 -1.20
N ILE A 303 -16.94 -15.81 -2.23
CA ILE A 303 -18.13 -16.53 -2.74
C ILE A 303 -18.86 -17.34 -1.66
N SER A 304 -18.17 -17.81 -0.62
CA SER A 304 -18.78 -18.57 0.48
C SER A 304 -19.81 -17.77 1.28
N GLN A 305 -19.64 -16.45 1.35
CA GLN A 305 -20.57 -15.51 2.00
C GLN A 305 -21.62 -14.94 1.02
N PHE A 306 -21.41 -15.10 -0.29
CA PHE A 306 -22.23 -14.51 -1.36
C PHE A 306 -22.85 -15.60 -2.25
N LYS A 307 -23.62 -16.50 -1.61
CA LYS A 307 -24.16 -17.69 -2.27
C LYS A 307 -25.23 -17.35 -3.31
N ASN A 308 -26.06 -16.35 -3.04
CA ASN A 308 -27.11 -15.97 -3.98
C ASN A 308 -26.51 -15.30 -5.21
N TYR A 309 -25.56 -14.37 -5.00
CA TYR A 309 -24.76 -13.76 -6.06
C TYR A 309 -24.10 -14.82 -6.95
N GLU A 310 -23.39 -15.79 -6.36
CA GLU A 310 -22.67 -16.81 -7.15
C GLU A 310 -23.60 -17.70 -7.95
N ARG A 311 -24.72 -18.15 -7.34
CA ARG A 311 -25.72 -18.95 -8.04
C ARG A 311 -26.23 -18.21 -9.28
N VAL A 312 -26.63 -16.94 -9.11
CA VAL A 312 -27.16 -16.12 -10.20
C VAL A 312 -26.08 -15.82 -11.23
N ARG A 313 -24.84 -15.57 -10.82
CA ARG A 313 -23.71 -15.40 -11.73
C ARG A 313 -23.53 -16.60 -12.65
N LEU A 314 -23.60 -17.82 -12.13
CA LEU A 314 -23.45 -19.05 -12.92
C LEU A 314 -24.61 -19.24 -13.90
N ASP A 315 -25.84 -18.87 -13.51
CA ASP A 315 -27.01 -18.94 -14.39
C ASP A 315 -26.93 -17.88 -15.51
N LEU A 316 -26.52 -16.66 -15.18
CA LEU A 316 -26.40 -15.56 -16.13
C LEU A 316 -25.33 -15.78 -17.20
N LEU A 317 -24.29 -16.58 -16.92
CA LEU A 317 -23.28 -16.99 -17.92
C LEU A 317 -23.91 -17.73 -19.11
N LYS A 318 -25.08 -18.35 -18.93
CA LYS A 318 -25.80 -19.10 -19.97
C LYS A 318 -26.97 -18.32 -20.58
N SER A 319 -27.22 -17.10 -20.13
CA SER A 319 -28.38 -16.30 -20.53
C SER A 319 -28.07 -15.34 -21.68
N ASP A 320 -29.08 -15.08 -22.51
CA ASP A 320 -29.05 -14.10 -23.60
C ASP A 320 -29.36 -12.66 -23.14
N LEU A 321 -29.36 -12.41 -21.84
CA LEU A 321 -29.61 -11.08 -21.28
C LEU A 321 -28.50 -10.09 -21.66
N SER A 322 -28.87 -8.81 -21.76
CA SER A 322 -27.90 -7.73 -21.97
C SER A 322 -26.94 -7.62 -20.77
N ALA A 323 -25.78 -6.99 -20.98
CA ALA A 323 -24.82 -6.79 -19.89
C ALA A 323 -25.42 -5.99 -18.72
N GLU A 324 -26.21 -4.96 -19.03
CA GLU A 324 -26.90 -4.12 -18.02
C GLU A 324 -27.90 -4.93 -17.20
N GLN A 325 -28.75 -5.74 -17.85
CA GLN A 325 -29.69 -6.63 -17.15
C GLN A 325 -28.96 -7.63 -16.25
N LYS A 326 -27.82 -8.17 -16.72
CA LYS A 326 -26.97 -9.06 -15.92
C LYS A 326 -26.42 -8.35 -14.69
N TRP A 327 -25.95 -7.10 -14.84
CA TRP A 327 -25.41 -6.33 -13.73
C TRP A 327 -26.46 -5.95 -12.71
N ASP A 328 -27.66 -5.57 -13.14
CA ASP A 328 -28.77 -5.24 -12.24
C ASP A 328 -29.14 -6.46 -11.38
N MET A 329 -29.31 -7.63 -12.01
CA MET A 329 -29.56 -8.88 -11.30
C MET A 329 -28.42 -9.24 -10.34
N LEU A 330 -27.16 -9.19 -10.80
CA LEU A 330 -26.01 -9.47 -9.93
C LEU A 330 -25.95 -8.51 -8.73
N THR A 331 -26.29 -7.25 -8.94
CA THR A 331 -26.31 -6.24 -7.88
C THR A 331 -27.42 -6.54 -6.88
N GLU A 332 -28.64 -6.84 -7.35
CA GLU A 332 -29.75 -7.25 -6.49
C GLU A 332 -29.36 -8.38 -5.52
N TYR A 333 -28.78 -9.45 -6.07
CA TYR A 333 -28.42 -10.62 -5.27
C TYR A 333 -27.17 -10.40 -4.39
N LEU A 334 -26.25 -9.53 -4.80
CA LEU A 334 -25.15 -9.07 -3.93
C LEU A 334 -25.72 -8.36 -2.68
N PHE A 335 -26.68 -7.47 -2.88
CA PHE A 335 -27.30 -6.72 -1.78
C PHE A 335 -28.18 -7.60 -0.89
N LEU A 336 -28.87 -8.59 -1.47
CA LEU A 336 -29.58 -9.62 -0.70
C LEU A 336 -28.62 -10.42 0.18
N ASP A 337 -27.47 -10.82 -0.36
CA ASP A 337 -26.44 -11.51 0.42
C ASP A 337 -25.90 -10.62 1.55
N PHE A 338 -25.68 -9.32 1.31
CA PHE A 338 -25.28 -8.38 2.36
C PHE A 338 -26.30 -8.31 3.50
N GLU A 339 -27.59 -8.20 3.18
CA GLU A 339 -28.65 -8.15 4.17
C GLU A 339 -28.68 -9.43 5.03
N GLN A 340 -28.46 -10.60 4.42
CA GLN A 340 -28.46 -11.89 5.12
C GLN A 340 -27.21 -12.12 5.97
N SER A 341 -26.03 -11.77 5.46
CA SER A 341 -24.74 -12.12 6.08
C SER A 341 -24.18 -11.02 6.98
N HIS A 342 -24.62 -9.77 6.81
CA HIS A 342 -24.07 -8.60 7.50
C HIS A 342 -25.14 -7.78 8.22
N ALA A 343 -26.26 -8.40 8.61
CA ALA A 343 -27.39 -7.72 9.26
C ALA A 343 -27.01 -6.84 10.48
N SER A 344 -25.89 -7.14 11.16
CA SER A 344 -25.39 -6.39 12.33
C SER A 344 -24.26 -5.40 12.03
N SER A 345 -23.67 -5.42 10.84
CA SER A 345 -22.47 -4.65 10.50
C SER A 345 -22.74 -3.62 9.42
N GLN A 346 -22.42 -2.36 9.70
CA GLN A 346 -22.50 -1.32 8.69
C GLN A 346 -21.40 -1.51 7.62
N ILE A 347 -21.82 -1.58 6.37
CA ILE A 347 -20.97 -1.69 5.18
C ILE A 347 -20.63 -0.29 4.68
N VAL A 348 -19.36 -0.05 4.36
CA VAL A 348 -18.90 1.24 3.84
C VAL A 348 -18.27 1.01 2.46
N LEU A 349 -18.81 1.64 1.42
CA LEU A 349 -18.27 1.62 0.07
C LEU A 349 -17.69 3.00 -0.29
N LEU A 350 -16.40 3.05 -0.60
CA LEU A 350 -15.67 4.28 -0.90
C LEU A 350 -15.21 4.25 -2.36
N PHE A 351 -15.90 4.99 -3.22
CA PHE A 351 -15.54 5.19 -4.62
C PHE A 351 -14.76 6.49 -4.79
N ASP A 352 -13.53 6.42 -5.30
CA ASP A 352 -12.69 7.58 -5.57
C ASP A 352 -12.43 7.75 -7.07
N GLU A 353 -12.04 8.96 -7.47
CA GLU A 353 -11.72 9.33 -8.85
C GLU A 353 -12.87 9.15 -9.86
N TYR A 354 -14.11 9.44 -9.43
CA TYR A 354 -15.27 9.54 -10.33
C TYR A 354 -15.15 10.79 -11.22
N ASN A 355 -14.72 10.61 -12.46
CA ASN A 355 -14.29 11.67 -13.37
C ASN A 355 -15.18 11.74 -14.62
N PRO A 356 -15.25 12.92 -15.29
CA PRO A 356 -16.02 13.05 -16.52
C PRO A 356 -15.63 12.03 -17.60
N ASP A 357 -14.33 11.74 -17.72
CA ASP A 357 -13.81 10.84 -18.76
C ASP A 357 -13.79 9.37 -18.35
N LYS A 358 -13.89 9.07 -17.03
CA LYS A 358 -13.83 7.72 -16.47
C LYS A 358 -14.59 7.64 -15.14
N PRO A 359 -15.36 6.57 -14.88
CA PRO A 359 -15.40 5.31 -15.63
C PRO A 359 -16.27 5.41 -16.89
N GLU A 360 -16.46 4.30 -17.61
CA GLU A 360 -17.37 4.22 -18.74
C GLU A 360 -18.82 4.59 -18.35
N ALA A 361 -19.60 5.08 -19.32
CA ALA A 361 -20.97 5.52 -19.09
C ALA A 361 -21.86 4.44 -18.47
N SER A 362 -21.65 3.18 -18.87
CA SER A 362 -22.32 1.99 -18.32
C SER A 362 -22.07 1.84 -16.81
N PHE A 363 -20.83 2.00 -16.35
CA PHE A 363 -20.49 1.97 -14.92
C PHE A 363 -21.12 3.14 -14.18
N LYS A 364 -21.09 4.35 -14.77
CA LYS A 364 -21.71 5.54 -14.16
C LYS A 364 -23.22 5.35 -14.01
N HIS A 365 -23.87 4.80 -15.03
CA HIS A 365 -25.29 4.47 -15.01
C HIS A 365 -25.58 3.44 -13.91
N TRP A 366 -24.85 2.33 -13.90
CA TRP A 366 -24.97 1.30 -12.87
C TRP A 366 -24.79 1.85 -11.45
N LEU A 367 -23.75 2.66 -11.20
CA LEU A 367 -23.50 3.23 -9.89
C LEU A 367 -24.63 4.18 -9.47
N THR A 368 -25.09 5.06 -10.36
CA THR A 368 -26.05 6.12 -10.02
C THR A 368 -27.51 5.68 -10.03
N GLN A 369 -27.88 4.71 -10.88
CA GLN A 369 -29.24 4.21 -10.98
C GLN A 369 -29.43 2.94 -10.16
N THR A 370 -28.56 1.94 -10.36
CA THR A 370 -28.72 0.62 -9.72
C THR A 370 -28.23 0.65 -8.28
N VAL A 371 -26.94 0.93 -8.04
CA VAL A 371 -26.37 0.85 -6.68
C VAL A 371 -27.06 1.83 -5.73
N LEU A 372 -27.26 3.09 -6.13
CA LEU A 372 -27.93 4.06 -5.27
C LEU A 372 -29.38 3.67 -4.96
N SER A 373 -30.10 3.00 -5.87
CA SER A 373 -31.45 2.53 -5.57
C SER A 373 -31.47 1.54 -4.40
N TYR A 374 -30.52 0.60 -4.33
CA TYR A 374 -30.40 -0.32 -3.20
C TYR A 374 -29.96 0.39 -1.92
N VAL A 375 -29.01 1.35 -2.02
CA VAL A 375 -28.55 2.14 -0.88
C VAL A 375 -29.70 2.93 -0.23
N ALA A 376 -30.69 3.36 -1.02
CA ALA A 376 -31.88 4.05 -0.51
C ALA A 376 -32.70 3.21 0.49
N TYR A 377 -32.70 1.89 0.33
CA TYR A 377 -33.50 0.98 1.14
C TYR A 377 -32.70 0.25 2.23
N GLN A 378 -31.36 0.25 2.13
CA GLN A 378 -30.48 -0.51 3.02
C GLN A 378 -30.03 0.34 4.22
N GLN A 379 -30.51 -0.02 5.41
CA GLN A 379 -30.23 0.74 6.63
C GLN A 379 -28.77 0.65 7.08
N ASN A 380 -28.04 -0.39 6.69
CA ASN A 380 -26.68 -0.67 7.15
C ASN A 380 -25.61 -0.39 6.09
N MET A 381 -25.88 0.45 5.10
CA MET A 381 -24.89 0.75 4.05
C MET A 381 -24.61 2.23 3.92
N VAL A 382 -23.33 2.59 3.80
CA VAL A 382 -22.88 3.96 3.54
C VAL A 382 -22.06 3.95 2.27
N VAL A 383 -22.40 4.82 1.33
CA VAL A 383 -21.66 4.99 0.08
C VAL A 383 -21.06 6.39 0.03
N VAL A 384 -19.77 6.47 -0.30
CA VAL A 384 -19.08 7.72 -0.59
C VAL A 384 -18.63 7.69 -2.04
N ILE A 385 -18.98 8.73 -2.81
CA ILE A 385 -18.51 8.90 -4.18
C ILE A 385 -17.73 10.22 -4.27
N ALA A 386 -16.42 10.12 -4.52
CA ALA A 386 -15.52 11.25 -4.66
C ALA A 386 -15.03 11.39 -6.11
N GLY A 387 -15.09 12.61 -6.65
CA GLY A 387 -14.88 12.82 -8.07
C GLY A 387 -14.66 14.26 -8.53
N ARG A 388 -14.24 14.40 -9.79
CA ARG A 388 -14.31 15.68 -10.52
C ARG A 388 -15.66 15.88 -11.19
N GLU A 389 -16.39 14.79 -11.45
CA GLU A 389 -17.75 14.87 -11.94
C GLU A 389 -18.72 14.93 -10.77
N LYS A 390 -19.68 15.86 -10.85
CA LYS A 390 -20.73 15.99 -9.85
C LYS A 390 -21.76 14.88 -10.08
N VAL A 391 -21.89 13.99 -9.10
CA VAL A 391 -22.96 12.99 -9.08
C VAL A 391 -24.26 13.65 -8.64
N VAL A 392 -25.36 13.33 -9.31
CA VAL A 392 -26.70 13.75 -8.93
C VAL A 392 -27.53 12.48 -8.71
N PRO A 393 -27.94 12.17 -7.47
CA PRO A 393 -28.84 11.06 -7.21
C PRO A 393 -30.16 11.25 -7.98
N PRO A 394 -30.78 10.17 -8.51
CA PRO A 394 -32.11 10.24 -9.10
C PRO A 394 -33.13 10.87 -8.13
N GLU A 395 -33.96 11.79 -8.61
CA GLU A 395 -34.96 12.49 -7.78
C GLU A 395 -35.99 11.54 -7.15
N SER A 396 -36.23 10.39 -7.79
CA SER A 396 -37.10 9.33 -7.28
C SER A 396 -36.54 8.62 -6.04
N LEU A 397 -35.23 8.69 -5.83
CA LEU A 397 -34.55 8.07 -4.70
C LEU A 397 -34.42 9.14 -3.61
N HIS A 398 -35.36 9.15 -2.66
CA HIS A 398 -35.35 10.04 -1.48
C HIS A 398 -34.21 9.69 -0.49
N ILE A 399 -32.96 9.65 -0.95
CA ILE A 399 -31.77 9.30 -0.18
C ILE A 399 -31.26 10.54 0.54
N SER A 400 -31.24 10.48 1.88
CA SER A 400 -30.53 11.50 2.67
C SER A 400 -29.03 11.43 2.37
N HIS A 401 -28.47 12.57 1.96
CA HIS A 401 -27.09 12.66 1.53
C HIS A 401 -26.42 13.98 1.95
N HIS A 402 -25.11 13.92 2.16
CA HIS A 402 -24.27 15.11 2.21
C HIS A 402 -23.60 15.32 0.85
N ALA A 403 -23.49 16.58 0.42
CA ALA A 403 -22.75 16.97 -0.77
C ALA A 403 -21.70 18.02 -0.41
N PHE A 404 -20.43 17.62 -0.47
CA PHE A 404 -19.28 18.48 -0.18
C PHE A 404 -18.61 18.91 -1.48
N SER A 405 -18.34 20.21 -1.61
CA SER A 405 -17.56 20.77 -2.71
C SER A 405 -16.23 21.27 -2.18
N LEU A 406 -15.16 20.53 -2.45
CA LEU A 406 -13.81 20.87 -2.01
C LEU A 406 -13.27 22.02 -2.85
N SER A 407 -12.97 23.14 -2.19
CA SER A 407 -12.26 24.28 -2.77
C SER A 407 -10.77 24.24 -2.42
N GLY A 408 -9.97 25.06 -3.11
CA GLY A 408 -8.61 25.33 -2.69
C GLY A 408 -8.58 25.93 -1.28
N VAL A 409 -7.47 25.74 -0.58
CA VAL A 409 -7.24 26.39 0.71
C VAL A 409 -7.01 27.88 0.52
N THR A 410 -7.33 28.66 1.55
CA THR A 410 -7.01 30.09 1.59
C THR A 410 -5.54 30.32 1.94
N ILE A 411 -5.04 31.53 1.71
CA ILE A 411 -3.66 31.87 2.06
C ILE A 411 -3.42 31.81 3.58
N GLU A 412 -4.43 32.15 4.39
CA GLU A 412 -4.37 32.07 5.85
C GLU A 412 -4.30 30.62 6.33
N GLN A 413 -5.04 29.72 5.67
CA GLN A 413 -4.96 28.28 5.92
C GLN A 413 -3.57 27.73 5.54
N PHE A 414 -3.00 28.23 4.43
CA PHE A 414 -1.63 27.88 4.05
C PHE A 414 -0.61 28.37 5.08
N GLU A 415 -0.73 29.61 5.55
CA GLU A 415 0.15 30.16 6.58
C GLU A 415 0.04 29.36 7.90
N LYS A 416 -1.17 29.03 8.33
CA LYS A 416 -1.41 28.22 9.53
C LYS A 416 -0.73 26.84 9.42
N PHE A 417 -0.78 26.23 8.24
CA PHE A 417 -0.10 24.98 8.00
C PHE A 417 1.43 25.09 8.08
N LEU A 418 2.03 26.13 7.50
CA LEU A 418 3.48 26.34 7.59
C LEU A 418 3.92 26.40 9.07
N LYS A 419 3.14 27.13 9.89
CA LYS A 419 3.36 27.22 11.34
C LYS A 419 3.27 25.86 12.06
N THR A 420 2.40 24.94 11.63
CA THR A 420 2.30 23.59 12.21
C THR A 420 3.60 22.80 12.10
N TYR A 421 4.41 23.06 11.06
CA TYR A 421 5.68 22.37 10.81
C TYR A 421 6.90 23.20 11.20
N ASP A 422 6.71 24.23 12.03
CA ASP A 422 7.76 25.21 12.39
C ASP A 422 8.50 25.75 11.16
N TYR A 423 7.76 25.91 10.07
CA TYR A 423 8.29 26.33 8.79
C TYR A 423 7.77 27.72 8.46
N THR A 424 8.64 28.62 7.99
CA THR A 424 8.26 29.98 7.63
C THR A 424 8.77 30.29 6.22
N LEU A 425 7.87 30.72 5.35
CA LEU A 425 8.20 31.27 4.04
C LEU A 425 8.22 32.80 4.12
N GLN A 426 9.09 33.43 3.32
CA GLN A 426 8.98 34.87 3.13
C GLN A 426 7.63 35.20 2.47
N PRO A 427 7.00 36.36 2.76
CA PRO A 427 5.69 36.71 2.20
C PRO A 427 5.60 36.58 0.67
N ARG A 428 6.69 36.91 -0.03
CA ARG A 428 6.80 36.76 -1.49
C ARG A 428 6.80 35.30 -1.94
N GLU A 429 7.49 34.42 -1.24
CA GLU A 429 7.56 32.98 -1.56
C GLU A 429 6.20 32.32 -1.32
N MET A 430 5.51 32.72 -0.24
CA MET A 430 4.15 32.27 0.05
C MET A 430 3.17 32.68 -1.04
N ASP A 431 3.21 33.94 -1.49
CA ASP A 431 2.37 34.44 -2.59
C ASP A 431 2.65 33.71 -3.92
N ILE A 432 3.92 33.44 -4.23
CA ILE A 432 4.30 32.67 -5.43
C ILE A 432 3.76 31.23 -5.32
N ALA A 433 4.03 30.54 -4.21
CA ALA A 433 3.56 29.17 -3.98
C ALA A 433 2.03 29.07 -4.08
N PHE A 434 1.32 30.03 -3.50
CA PHE A 434 -0.13 30.09 -3.54
C PHE A 434 -0.68 30.34 -4.95
N LYS A 435 -0.11 31.30 -5.69
CA LYS A 435 -0.51 31.60 -7.08
C LYS A 435 -0.26 30.43 -8.02
N VAL A 436 0.92 29.79 -7.92
CA VAL A 436 1.29 28.64 -8.76
C VAL A 436 0.40 27.43 -8.46
N SER A 437 0.15 27.14 -7.18
CA SER A 437 -0.72 26.04 -6.78
C SER A 437 -2.21 26.33 -6.98
N GLN A 438 -2.59 27.59 -7.16
CA GLN A 438 -3.99 28.04 -7.14
C GLN A 438 -4.73 27.60 -5.86
N GLY A 439 -4.03 27.61 -4.73
CA GLY A 439 -4.57 27.15 -3.45
C GLY A 439 -4.82 25.64 -3.38
N ARG A 440 -4.35 24.82 -4.32
CA ARG A 440 -4.59 23.37 -4.30
C ARG A 440 -3.73 22.69 -3.23
N PRO A 441 -4.34 22.03 -2.21
CA PRO A 441 -3.64 21.42 -1.09
C PRO A 441 -2.43 20.55 -1.44
N PHE A 442 -2.59 19.67 -2.44
CA PHE A 442 -1.53 18.74 -2.84
C PHE A 442 -0.28 19.46 -3.34
N PHE A 443 -0.46 20.51 -4.14
CA PHE A 443 0.65 21.24 -4.74
C PHE A 443 1.35 22.14 -3.72
N LEU A 444 0.59 22.74 -2.80
CA LEU A 444 1.14 23.48 -1.66
C LEU A 444 1.98 22.58 -0.76
N ALA A 445 1.47 21.39 -0.40
CA ALA A 445 2.22 20.43 0.40
C ALA A 445 3.51 20.00 -0.32
N SER A 446 3.42 19.62 -1.60
CA SER A 446 4.59 19.22 -2.42
C SER A 446 5.65 20.33 -2.51
N PHE A 447 5.21 21.60 -2.59
CA PHE A 447 6.11 22.75 -2.58
C PHE A 447 6.87 22.83 -1.26
N VAL A 448 6.18 22.80 -0.12
CA VAL A 448 6.78 22.86 1.22
C VAL A 448 7.73 21.68 1.44
N GLN A 449 7.34 20.47 1.05
CA GLN A 449 8.20 19.29 1.11
C GLN A 449 9.52 19.49 0.36
N SER A 450 9.44 20.06 -0.85
CA SER A 450 10.61 20.32 -1.69
C SER A 450 11.54 21.38 -1.09
N GLU A 451 10.98 22.40 -0.42
CA GLU A 451 11.75 23.44 0.26
C GLU A 451 12.39 22.94 1.56
N MET A 452 11.64 22.22 2.41
CA MET A 452 12.17 21.61 3.64
C MET A 452 13.36 20.69 3.33
N LYS A 453 13.24 19.89 2.27
CA LYS A 453 14.31 19.03 1.80
C LYS A 453 15.56 19.82 1.39
N ARG A 454 15.40 20.90 0.63
CA ARG A 454 16.53 21.77 0.24
C ARG A 454 17.22 22.39 1.45
N GLN A 455 16.47 22.83 2.46
CA GLN A 455 17.05 23.36 3.69
C GLN A 455 17.83 22.30 4.46
N GLN A 456 17.33 21.06 4.52
CA GLN A 456 18.03 19.95 5.16
C GLN A 456 19.33 19.62 4.43
N GLU A 457 19.31 19.55 3.09
CA GLU A 457 20.50 19.31 2.28
C GLU A 457 21.56 20.42 2.46
N ALA A 458 21.14 21.69 2.50
CA ALA A 458 22.03 22.82 2.76
C ALA A 458 22.69 22.77 4.14
N ARG A 459 21.97 22.32 5.18
CA ARG A 459 22.51 22.13 6.54
C ARG A 459 23.54 21.00 6.64
N HIS A 460 23.47 20.01 5.77
CA HIS A 460 24.44 18.90 5.74
C HIS A 460 25.67 19.21 4.89
N ALA A 461 25.59 20.21 4.00
CA ALA A 461 26.68 20.58 3.10
C ALA A 461 27.65 21.63 3.68
N GLY A 462 27.26 22.31 4.76
CA GLY A 462 28.11 23.24 5.53
C GLY A 462 28.50 22.62 6.86
#